data_AF-A0A562IUT7-F1
#
_entry.id   AF-A0A562IUT7-F1
#
_cell.length_a   1.000
_cell.length_b   1.000
_cell.length_c   1.000
_cell.angle_alpha   90.00
_cell.angle_beta   90.00
_cell.angle_gamma   90.00
#
_symmetry.space_group_name_H-M   'P 1'
#
loop_
_entity.id
_entity.type
_entity.pdbx_description
1 polymer ?
#
loop_
_entity_poly.entity_id
_entity_poly.type
_entity_poly.pdbx_seq_one_letter_code
_entity_poly.pdbx_strand_id
1 'polypeptide(L)'
;MSTTTGTAGHTLQAARWVIRIGWFHVTLYVAAAVWTVCVSVLTLQLPGLVVSAAVALLAGLWAAVVRAFERHRRWSWWVLVVTGVLSAGAGLLAPGAGLLAVAGNVLDVVFVLLLLHPDSRDWVTPDPVDRAPSGRPGARPGARACRDRPDG
;
A
#
# COMPACT_ATOMS: atom_id res chain seq x y z
N MET A 1 -10.98 29.15 -18.22
CA MET A 1 -11.86 28.21 -17.49
C MET A 1 -11.18 26.85 -17.57
N SER A 2 -10.45 26.46 -16.52
CA SER A 2 -9.59 25.28 -16.56
C SER A 2 -10.18 24.20 -15.67
N THR A 3 -10.64 23.14 -16.31
CA THR A 3 -11.13 21.88 -15.71
C THR A 3 -9.94 21.04 -15.23
N THR A 4 -9.51 21.24 -13.98
CA THR A 4 -8.46 20.44 -13.31
C THR A 4 -9.00 19.63 -12.13
N THR A 5 -10.24 19.15 -12.21
CA THR A 5 -10.89 18.36 -11.14
C THR A 5 -10.97 16.86 -11.42
N GLY A 6 -10.46 16.36 -12.56
CA GLY A 6 -10.65 14.95 -12.96
C GLY A 6 -9.64 13.92 -12.43
N THR A 7 -8.39 14.31 -12.13
CA THR A 7 -7.31 13.34 -11.87
C THR A 7 -7.21 12.87 -10.42
N ALA A 8 -7.64 13.69 -9.45
CA ALA A 8 -7.59 13.33 -8.03
C ALA A 8 -8.52 12.16 -7.64
N GLY A 9 -9.56 11.90 -8.44
CA GLY A 9 -10.49 10.77 -8.19
C GLY A 9 -9.92 9.41 -8.57
N HIS A 10 -9.08 9.34 -9.61
CA HIS A 10 -8.54 8.09 -10.13
C HIS A 10 -7.39 7.54 -9.27
N THR A 11 -6.53 8.40 -8.73
CA THR A 11 -5.42 7.99 -7.85
C THR A 11 -5.91 7.37 -6.54
N LEU A 12 -7.02 7.88 -6.00
CA LEU A 12 -7.67 7.32 -4.81
C LEU A 12 -8.24 5.91 -5.03
N GLN A 13 -8.52 5.53 -6.28
CA GLN A 13 -9.09 4.24 -6.63
C GLN A 13 -8.04 3.13 -6.67
N ALA A 14 -6.84 3.40 -7.19
CA ALA A 14 -5.75 2.43 -7.25
C ALA A 14 -5.27 2.00 -5.85
N ALA A 15 -5.05 2.96 -4.93
CA ALA A 15 -4.64 2.67 -3.56
C ALA A 15 -5.67 1.81 -2.81
N ARG A 16 -6.97 2.05 -3.03
CA ARG A 16 -8.06 1.24 -2.46
C ARG A 16 -8.03 -0.20 -2.98
N TRP A 17 -7.70 -0.41 -4.25
CA TRP A 17 -7.55 -1.74 -4.82
C TRP A 17 -6.35 -2.49 -4.24
N VAL A 18 -5.20 -1.83 -4.06
CA VAL A 18 -4.02 -2.43 -3.39
C VAL A 18 -4.37 -2.90 -1.98
N ILE A 19 -5.08 -2.08 -1.20
CA ILE A 19 -5.53 -2.45 0.15
C ILE A 19 -6.48 -3.65 0.09
N ARG A 20 -7.48 -3.65 -0.81
CA ARG A 20 -8.41 -4.79 -0.97
C ARG A 20 -7.69 -6.08 -1.36
N ILE A 21 -6.75 -6.03 -2.30
CA ILE A 21 -5.98 -7.18 -2.75
C ILE A 21 -5.05 -7.68 -1.62
N GLY A 22 -4.45 -6.76 -0.87
CA GLY A 22 -3.63 -7.07 0.30
C GLY A 22 -4.43 -7.82 1.38
N TRP A 23 -5.61 -7.31 1.73
CA TRP A 23 -6.51 -7.98 2.67
C TRP A 23 -7.01 -9.33 2.15
N PHE A 24 -7.34 -9.43 0.86
CA PHE A 24 -7.71 -10.69 0.23
C PHE A 24 -6.59 -11.74 0.34
N HIS A 25 -5.33 -11.34 0.12
CA HIS A 25 -4.17 -12.21 0.35
C HIS A 25 -4.05 -12.65 1.81
N VAL A 26 -4.23 -11.74 2.77
CA VAL A 26 -4.23 -12.11 4.21
C VAL A 26 -5.31 -13.15 4.48
N THR A 27 -6.53 -12.98 3.96
CA THR A 27 -7.62 -13.94 4.13
C THR A 27 -7.27 -15.30 3.53
N LEU A 28 -6.65 -15.34 2.35
CA LEU A 28 -6.18 -16.59 1.74
C LEU A 28 -5.11 -17.27 2.59
N TYR A 29 -4.12 -16.54 3.10
CA TYR A 29 -3.09 -17.11 3.97
C TYR A 29 -3.67 -17.65 5.28
N VAL A 30 -4.62 -16.94 5.90
CA VAL A 30 -5.31 -17.41 7.11
C VAL A 30 -6.11 -18.67 6.81
N ALA A 31 -6.86 -18.69 5.71
CA ALA A 31 -7.62 -19.87 5.30
C ALA A 31 -6.70 -21.07 5.04
N ALA A 32 -5.58 -20.86 4.35
CA ALA A 32 -4.57 -21.89 4.12
C ALA A 32 -3.94 -22.38 5.43
N ALA A 33 -3.61 -21.49 6.37
CA ALA A 33 -3.09 -21.86 7.68
C ALA A 33 -4.09 -22.72 8.46
N VAL A 34 -5.35 -22.28 8.56
CA VAL A 34 -6.43 -23.02 9.23
C VAL A 34 -6.61 -24.40 8.60
N TRP A 35 -6.67 -24.47 7.28
CA TRP A 35 -6.76 -25.73 6.55
C TRP A 35 -5.59 -26.67 6.86
N THR A 36 -4.36 -26.14 6.84
CA THR A 36 -3.14 -26.91 7.13
C THR A 36 -3.15 -27.42 8.58
N VAL A 37 -3.60 -26.61 9.55
CA VAL A 37 -3.78 -27.06 10.94
C VAL A 37 -4.79 -28.20 11.01
N CYS A 38 -5.97 -28.05 10.39
CA CYS A 38 -7.00 -29.09 10.37
C CYS A 38 -6.45 -30.41 9.81
N VAL A 39 -5.78 -30.38 8.66
CA VAL A 39 -5.17 -31.58 8.05
C VAL A 39 -4.08 -32.17 8.93
N SER A 40 -3.21 -31.33 9.52
CA SER A 40 -2.10 -31.78 10.37
C SER A 40 -2.58 -32.45 11.65
N VAL A 41 -3.64 -31.91 12.27
CA VAL A 41 -4.28 -32.48 13.45
C VAL A 41 -4.95 -33.81 13.11
N LEU A 42 -5.65 -33.90 11.97
CA LEU A 42 -6.28 -35.13 11.50
C LEU A 42 -5.27 -36.24 11.17
N THR A 43 -4.08 -35.86 10.69
CA THR A 43 -3.02 -36.79 10.27
C THR A 43 -1.95 -37.03 11.35
N LEU A 44 -2.06 -36.37 12.51
CA LEU A 44 -1.09 -36.43 13.62
C LEU A 44 0.36 -36.11 13.21
N GLN A 45 0.53 -35.23 12.22
CA GLN A 45 1.86 -34.87 11.70
C GLN A 45 2.41 -33.59 12.34
N LEU A 46 3.41 -33.76 13.22
CA LEU A 46 4.21 -32.68 13.80
C LEU A 46 4.78 -31.68 12.76
N PRO A 47 5.31 -32.12 11.60
CA PRO A 47 5.80 -31.20 10.57
C PRO A 47 4.73 -30.23 10.06
N GLY A 48 3.48 -30.68 9.97
CA GLY A 48 2.37 -29.86 9.48
C GLY A 48 2.00 -28.72 10.44
N LEU A 49 2.21 -28.90 11.75
CA LEU A 49 2.06 -27.82 12.74
C LEU A 49 3.13 -26.74 12.58
N VAL A 50 4.38 -27.12 12.27
CA VAL A 50 5.47 -26.17 12.01
C VAL A 50 5.16 -25.36 10.75
N VAL A 51 4.71 -26.01 9.68
CA VAL A 51 4.27 -25.33 8.45
C VAL A 51 3.12 -24.36 8.75
N SER A 52 2.14 -24.78 9.54
CA SER A 52 1.01 -23.94 9.93
C SER A 52 1.44 -22.69 10.71
N ALA A 53 2.38 -22.84 11.66
CA ALA A 53 2.94 -21.70 12.39
C ALA A 53 3.69 -20.73 11.47
N ALA A 54 4.47 -21.26 10.51
CA ALA A 54 5.16 -20.45 9.52
C ALA A 54 4.17 -19.67 8.62
N VAL A 55 3.09 -20.31 8.15
CA VAL A 55 2.05 -19.64 7.34
C VAL A 55 1.31 -18.58 8.17
N ALA A 56 1.02 -18.85 9.44
CA ALA A 56 0.38 -17.88 10.34
C ALA A 56 1.29 -16.64 10.59
N LEU A 57 2.58 -16.86 10.79
CA LEU A 57 3.57 -15.78 10.91
C LEU A 57 3.63 -14.94 9.63
N LEU A 58 3.62 -15.59 8.46
CA LEU A 58 3.61 -14.91 7.18
C LEU A 58 2.34 -14.07 7.00
N ALA A 59 1.17 -14.61 7.37
CA ALA A 59 -0.09 -13.86 7.34
C ALA A 59 -0.04 -12.63 8.25
N GLY A 60 0.50 -12.76 9.47
CA GLY A 60 0.67 -11.66 10.41
C GLY A 60 1.64 -10.58 9.91
N LEU A 61 2.76 -10.99 9.33
CA LEU A 61 3.72 -10.09 8.70
C LEU A 61 3.07 -9.31 7.56
N TRP A 62 2.32 -10.00 6.69
CA TRP A 62 1.62 -9.37 5.57
C TRP A 62 0.57 -8.36 6.04
N ALA A 63 -0.22 -8.71 7.05
CA ALA A 63 -1.20 -7.80 7.65
C ALA A 63 -0.53 -6.56 8.27
N ALA A 64 0.65 -6.71 8.89
CA ALA A 64 1.42 -5.60 9.43
C ALA A 64 1.93 -4.67 8.33
N VAL A 65 2.40 -5.22 7.20
CA VAL A 65 2.85 -4.45 6.03
C VAL A 65 1.68 -3.69 5.39
N VAL A 66 0.51 -4.33 5.22
CA VAL A 66 -0.70 -3.67 4.71
C VAL A 66 -1.13 -2.52 5.63
N ARG A 67 -1.16 -2.72 6.96
CA ARG A 67 -1.44 -1.64 7.91
C ARG A 67 -0.39 -0.52 7.89
N ALA A 68 0.87 -0.85 7.67
CA ALA A 68 1.92 0.16 7.54
C ALA A 68 1.75 0.99 6.25
N PHE A 69 1.30 0.37 5.16
CA PHE A 69 0.94 1.03 3.91
C PHE A 69 -0.29 1.93 4.07
N GLU A 70 -1.32 1.50 4.80
CA GLU A 70 -2.46 2.34 5.19
C GLU A 70 -2.02 3.59 5.96
N ARG A 71 -0.94 3.50 6.74
CA ARG A 71 -0.33 4.63 7.47
C ARG A 71 0.66 5.48 6.65
N HIS A 72 0.66 5.33 5.32
CA HIS A 72 1.50 6.10 4.39
C HIS A 72 3.01 6.01 4.67
N ARG A 73 3.49 4.88 5.20
CA ARG A 73 4.93 4.67 5.45
C ARG A 73 5.66 4.32 4.15
N ARG A 74 6.58 5.17 3.70
CA ARG A 74 7.38 4.93 2.46
C ARG A 74 8.14 3.59 2.43
N TRP A 75 8.57 3.09 3.59
CA TRP A 75 9.26 1.81 3.68
C TRP A 75 8.35 0.61 3.40
N SER A 76 7.04 0.66 3.74
CA SER A 76 6.14 -0.47 3.49
C SER A 76 5.88 -0.68 2.00
N TRP A 77 5.89 0.39 1.19
CA TRP A 77 5.83 0.27 -0.27
C TRP A 77 7.00 -0.55 -0.82
N TRP A 78 8.24 -0.23 -0.39
CA TRP A 78 9.43 -1.00 -0.79
C TRP A 78 9.36 -2.45 -0.35
N VAL A 79 8.90 -2.70 0.88
CA VAL A 79 8.72 -4.08 1.38
C VAL A 79 7.71 -4.83 0.51
N LEU A 80 6.56 -4.24 0.18
CA LEU A 80 5.57 -4.87 -0.69
C LEU A 80 6.12 -5.17 -2.09
N VAL A 81 6.85 -4.23 -2.69
CA VAL A 81 7.48 -4.41 -4.02
C VAL A 81 8.50 -5.55 -3.98
N VAL A 82 9.44 -5.52 -3.02
CA VAL A 82 10.48 -6.55 -2.89
C VAL A 82 9.85 -7.91 -2.64
N THR A 83 8.86 -7.99 -1.75
CA THR A 83 8.21 -9.26 -1.42
C THR A 83 7.43 -9.81 -2.60
N GLY A 84 6.71 -8.98 -3.35
CA GLY A 84 5.99 -9.39 -4.56
C GLY A 84 6.93 -9.88 -5.67
N VAL A 85 8.06 -9.20 -5.89
CA VAL A 85 9.09 -9.63 -6.86
C VAL A 85 9.73 -10.96 -6.45
N LEU A 86 10.06 -11.11 -5.16
CA LEU A 86 10.61 -12.37 -4.64
C LEU A 86 9.60 -13.52 -4.75
N SER A 87 8.32 -13.27 -4.46
CA SER A 87 7.25 -14.27 -4.58
C SER A 87 7.06 -14.72 -6.04
N ALA A 88 6.95 -13.78 -6.97
CA ALA A 88 6.86 -14.07 -8.40
C ALA A 88 8.10 -14.82 -8.92
N GLY A 89 9.30 -14.44 -8.47
CA GLY A 89 10.55 -15.13 -8.80
C GLY A 89 10.61 -16.55 -8.24
N ALA A 90 10.17 -16.75 -7.00
CA ALA A 90 10.13 -18.07 -6.37
C ALA A 90 9.15 -19.01 -7.09
N GLY A 91 8.00 -18.49 -7.53
CA GLY A 91 7.01 -19.27 -8.27
C GLY A 91 7.48 -19.73 -9.65
N LEU A 92 8.44 -19.03 -10.28
CA LEU A 92 9.08 -19.45 -11.53
C LEU A 92 10.11 -20.56 -11.34
N LEU A 93 10.70 -20.66 -10.15
CA LEU A 93 11.74 -21.64 -9.82
C LEU A 93 11.18 -22.94 -9.24
N ALA A 94 9.88 -22.99 -8.92
CA ALA A 94 9.25 -24.16 -8.33
C ALA A 94 8.88 -25.21 -9.41
N PRO A 95 9.57 -26.38 -9.48
CA PRO A 95 9.20 -27.43 -10.42
C PRO A 95 7.84 -28.04 -10.04
N GLY A 96 6.94 -28.20 -11.02
CA GLY A 96 5.60 -28.77 -10.80
C GLY A 96 4.50 -27.74 -10.51
N ALA A 97 4.70 -26.48 -10.87
CA ALA A 97 3.68 -25.42 -10.75
C ALA A 97 2.39 -25.79 -11.53
N GLY A 98 1.37 -26.25 -10.82
CA GLY A 98 0.03 -26.48 -11.38
C GLY A 98 -0.70 -25.17 -11.68
N LEU A 99 -1.92 -25.27 -12.25
CA LEU A 99 -2.78 -24.13 -12.60
C LEU A 99 -2.96 -23.11 -11.44
N LEU A 100 -3.03 -23.58 -10.20
CA LEU A 100 -3.11 -22.73 -9.01
C LEU A 100 -1.84 -21.89 -8.78
N ALA A 101 -0.67 -22.45 -9.02
CA ALA A 101 0.60 -21.71 -8.90
C ALA A 101 0.72 -20.65 -10.01
N VAL A 102 0.24 -20.94 -11.21
CA VAL A 102 0.16 -19.97 -12.30
C VAL A 102 -0.78 -18.81 -11.94
N ALA A 103 -1.98 -19.11 -11.42
CA ALA A 103 -2.92 -18.08 -10.99
C ALA A 103 -2.35 -17.21 -9.85
N GLY A 104 -1.65 -17.82 -8.89
CA GLY A 104 -0.93 -17.10 -7.84
C GLY A 104 0.14 -16.17 -8.40
N ASN A 105 0.99 -16.67 -9.32
CA ASN A 105 2.01 -15.86 -9.98
C ASN A 105 1.41 -14.68 -10.77
N VAL A 106 0.28 -14.87 -11.46
CA VAL A 106 -0.40 -13.79 -12.17
C VAL A 106 -0.90 -12.73 -11.19
N LEU A 107 -1.46 -13.14 -10.05
CA LEU A 107 -1.89 -12.20 -9.00
C LEU A 107 -0.70 -11.43 -8.43
N ASP A 108 0.42 -12.09 -8.17
CA ASP A 108 1.65 -11.44 -7.68
C ASP A 108 2.19 -10.41 -8.70
N VAL A 109 2.22 -10.77 -9.98
CA VAL A 109 2.65 -9.85 -11.05
C VAL A 109 1.71 -8.65 -11.16
N VAL A 110 0.39 -8.87 -11.15
CA VAL A 110 -0.61 -7.79 -11.19
C VAL A 110 -0.47 -6.89 -9.96
N PHE A 111 -0.24 -7.47 -8.78
CA PHE A 111 -0.01 -6.73 -7.55
C PHE A 111 1.25 -5.87 -7.61
N VAL A 112 2.36 -6.43 -8.10
CA VAL A 112 3.63 -5.70 -8.32
C VAL A 112 3.43 -4.58 -9.33
N LEU A 113 2.74 -4.81 -10.45
CA LEU A 113 2.45 -3.77 -11.44
C LEU A 113 1.60 -2.63 -10.86
N LEU A 114 0.58 -2.96 -10.05
CA LEU A 114 -0.23 -1.98 -9.34
C LEU A 114 0.61 -1.17 -8.34
N LEU A 115 1.59 -1.79 -7.67
CA LEU A 115 2.53 -1.14 -6.77
C LEU A 115 3.60 -0.32 -7.48
N LEU A 116 4.00 -0.69 -8.70
CA LEU A 116 4.92 0.13 -9.51
C LEU A 116 4.20 1.29 -10.19
N HIS A 117 2.86 1.27 -10.23
CA HIS A 117 2.08 2.34 -10.84
C HIS A 117 2.38 3.66 -10.12
N PRO A 118 2.66 4.76 -10.85
CA PRO A 118 3.01 6.06 -10.28
C PRO A 118 1.98 6.55 -9.24
N ASP A 119 0.70 6.33 -9.49
CA ASP A 119 -0.38 6.66 -8.54
C ASP A 119 -0.21 6.03 -7.16
N SER A 120 0.28 4.79 -7.09
CA SER A 120 0.53 4.11 -5.82
C SER A 120 1.77 4.63 -5.11
N ARG A 121 2.77 5.11 -5.87
CA ARG A 121 3.98 5.73 -5.36
C ARG A 121 3.69 7.13 -4.82
N ASP A 122 2.85 7.90 -5.50
CA ASP A 122 2.45 9.24 -5.10
C ASP A 122 1.58 9.22 -3.84
N TRP A 123 0.83 8.14 -3.61
CA TRP A 123 0.08 7.93 -2.37
C TRP A 123 0.97 7.82 -1.11
N VAL A 124 2.18 7.27 -1.26
CA VAL A 124 3.12 7.04 -0.13
C VAL A 124 4.25 8.07 -0.10
N THR A 125 4.36 8.90 -1.13
CA THR A 125 5.25 10.05 -1.14
C THR A 125 4.41 11.26 -0.74
N PRO A 126 4.33 11.62 0.56
CA PRO A 126 3.71 12.88 0.91
C PRO A 126 4.42 13.97 0.10
N ASP A 127 3.66 14.71 -0.71
CA ASP A 127 4.14 15.91 -1.38
C ASP A 127 4.94 16.68 -0.33
N PRO A 128 6.24 16.97 -0.55
CA PRO A 128 6.94 17.87 0.34
C PRO A 128 6.09 19.13 0.41
N VAL A 129 5.80 19.56 1.64
CA VAL A 129 5.05 20.76 1.95
C VAL A 129 5.90 21.96 1.52
N ASP A 130 6.07 22.12 0.20
CA ASP A 130 6.69 23.24 -0.50
C ASP A 130 5.62 23.94 -1.37
N ARG A 131 4.37 23.90 -0.91
CA ARG A 131 3.49 25.07 -1.05
C ARG A 131 3.69 25.96 0.17
N ALA A 132 4.88 26.56 0.25
CA ALA A 132 4.91 27.95 0.65
C ALA A 132 3.84 28.68 -0.16
N PRO A 133 2.97 29.52 0.44
CA PRO A 133 2.08 30.37 -0.34
C PRO A 133 2.93 31.39 -1.12
N SER A 134 3.46 30.98 -2.27
CA SER A 134 4.06 31.85 -3.27
C SER A 134 2.91 32.59 -3.98
N GLY A 135 2.33 33.57 -3.27
CA GLY A 135 1.12 34.24 -3.76
C GLY A 135 0.60 35.41 -2.94
N ARG A 136 1.34 35.93 -1.96
CA ARG A 136 1.21 37.35 -1.60
C ARG A 136 2.52 38.05 -1.95
N PRO A 137 2.64 38.60 -3.18
CA PRO A 137 3.63 39.62 -3.44
C PRO A 137 3.43 40.73 -2.43
N GLY A 138 4.53 41.23 -1.87
CA GLY A 138 4.50 42.41 -1.04
C GLY A 138 3.74 43.53 -1.72
N ALA A 139 2.61 43.90 -1.13
CA ALA A 139 2.10 45.26 -1.17
C ALA A 139 2.05 45.75 0.29
N ARG A 140 3.23 46.00 0.87
CA ARG A 140 3.37 47.15 1.75
C ARG A 140 3.98 48.23 0.88
N PRO A 141 3.28 49.34 0.69
CA PRO A 141 3.72 50.52 1.43
C PRO A 141 2.57 51.41 1.91
N GLY A 142 2.75 51.98 3.11
CA GLY A 142 2.33 53.35 3.38
C GLY A 142 0.86 53.62 3.67
N ALA A 143 0.49 53.58 4.95
CA ALA A 143 -0.36 54.61 5.55
C ALA A 143 -0.08 54.66 7.07
N ARG A 144 1.12 55.13 7.41
CA ARG A 144 1.30 55.83 8.68
C ARG A 144 0.59 57.19 8.55
N ALA A 145 -0.13 57.55 9.60
CA ALA A 145 -0.40 58.91 10.06
C ALA A 145 -1.30 59.83 9.19
N CYS A 146 -2.57 59.90 9.59
CA CYS A 146 -3.24 61.15 9.99
C CYS A 146 -3.93 60.80 11.31
N ARG A 147 -3.42 61.09 12.52
CA ARG A 147 -3.13 62.40 13.13
C ARG A 147 -4.23 63.44 12.86
N ASP A 148 -4.98 63.70 13.93
CA ASP A 148 -5.71 64.91 14.30
C ASP A 148 -6.66 65.57 13.29
N ARG A 149 -7.95 65.50 13.61
CA ARG A 149 -8.85 66.65 13.43
C ARG A 149 -9.88 66.71 14.57
N PRO A 150 -9.94 67.79 15.36
CA PRO A 150 -10.99 68.03 16.33
C PRO A 150 -12.17 68.76 15.68
N ASP A 151 -13.38 68.31 15.95
CA ASP A 151 -14.64 69.04 15.74
C ASP A 151 -15.57 68.54 16.87
N GLY A 152 -16.15 69.31 17.79
CA GLY A 152 -16.16 70.72 18.14
C GLY A 152 -16.90 70.82 19.49
#